data_AF-A0A1F5S3Q0-F1
#
_entry.id   AF-A0A1F5S3Q0-F1
#
_cell.length_a   1.000
_cell.length_b   1.000
_cell.length_c   1.000
_cell.angle_alpha   90.00
_cell.angle_beta   90.00
_cell.angle_gamma   90.00
#
_symmetry.space_group_name_H-M   'P 1'
#
loop_
_entity.id
_entity.type
_entity.pdbx_description
1 polymer ?
#
loop_
_entity_poly.entity_id
_entity_poly.type
_entity_poly.pdbx_seq_one_letter_code
_entity_poly.pdbx_strand_id
1 'polypeptide(L)'
;MFSWKKFLKILGTIFLIAFLAFFEISFISLLPAPFNHFSLFLPVIFFISIVVSYRQALWLGFLEGIILNIFSVFPFGSISLSIIISLVVVNFLLNNFFTNKSLYSLIILGILGNLIYLFNLILIKFIFFLFGIGGNDVSEALSPFVLSESLWQNAFNILMLILFFYIFNFWGKKIKALFL
;
A
#
# COMPACT_ATOMS: atom_id res chain seq x y z
N MET A 1 14.51 9.21 -30.12
CA MET A 1 14.53 10.61 -29.63
C MET A 1 14.02 10.64 -28.20
N PHE A 2 14.91 10.84 -27.22
CA PHE A 2 14.57 10.81 -25.79
C PHE A 2 13.84 12.12 -25.43
N SER A 3 12.57 12.03 -25.05
CA SER A 3 11.79 13.21 -24.67
C SER A 3 12.11 13.59 -23.23
N TRP A 4 12.60 14.81 -23.00
CA TRP A 4 12.87 15.37 -21.68
C TRP A 4 11.70 15.19 -20.68
N LYS A 5 10.46 15.23 -21.15
CA LYS A 5 9.27 14.97 -20.32
C LYS A 5 9.22 13.54 -19.78
N LYS A 6 9.64 12.54 -20.57
CA LYS A 6 9.71 11.13 -20.12
C LYS A 6 10.80 10.95 -19.07
N PHE A 7 11.95 11.59 -19.26
CA PHE A 7 13.04 11.57 -18.29
C PHE A 7 12.62 12.12 -16.93
N LEU A 8 12.06 13.34 -16.91
CA LEU A 8 11.58 13.98 -15.69
C LEU A 8 10.52 13.14 -14.97
N LYS A 9 9.63 12.48 -15.72
CA LYS A 9 8.64 11.58 -15.15
C LYS A 9 9.29 10.39 -14.44
N ILE A 10 10.25 9.72 -15.08
CA ILE A 10 10.97 8.59 -14.47
C ILE A 10 11.71 9.03 -13.21
N LEU A 11 12.42 10.16 -13.29
CA LEU A 11 13.18 10.70 -12.17
C LEU A 11 12.27 11.07 -11.00
N GLY A 12 11.10 11.67 -11.27
CA GLY A 12 10.08 11.94 -10.26
C GLY A 12 9.53 10.67 -9.61
N THR A 13 9.30 9.60 -10.38
CA THR A 13 8.87 8.30 -9.82
C THR A 13 9.93 7.70 -8.89
N ILE A 14 11.20 7.72 -9.29
CA ILE A 14 12.31 7.22 -8.46
C ILE A 14 12.42 8.03 -7.18
N PHE A 15 12.33 9.35 -7.28
CA PHE A 15 12.36 10.23 -6.12
C PHE A 15 11.19 9.96 -5.17
N LEU A 16 9.98 9.73 -5.70
CA LEU A 16 8.81 9.39 -4.89
C LEU A 16 8.99 8.06 -4.14
N ILE A 17 9.45 7.01 -4.81
CA ILE A 17 9.78 5.71 -4.18
C ILE A 17 10.81 5.92 -3.06
N ALA A 18 11.94 6.57 -3.37
CA ALA A 18 13.00 6.79 -2.40
C ALA A 18 12.53 7.63 -1.20
N PHE A 19 11.69 8.64 -1.45
CA PHE A 19 11.10 9.46 -0.40
C PHE A 19 10.16 8.66 0.51
N LEU A 20 9.28 7.83 -0.06
CA LEU A 20 8.36 6.98 0.71
C LEU A 20 9.14 5.99 1.59
N ALA A 21 10.07 5.26 0.99
CA ALA A 21 10.90 4.30 1.73
C ALA A 21 11.72 4.97 2.83
N PHE A 22 12.38 6.10 2.51
CA PHE A 22 13.18 6.84 3.48
C PHE A 22 12.32 7.35 4.65
N PHE A 23 11.14 7.89 4.36
CA PHE A 23 10.25 8.43 5.38
C PHE A 23 9.69 7.31 6.28
N GLU A 24 9.30 6.19 5.68
CA GLU A 24 8.79 5.02 6.41
C GLU A 24 9.85 4.40 7.32
N ILE A 25 11.06 4.17 6.79
CA ILE A 25 12.15 3.55 7.55
C ILE A 25 12.73 4.50 8.59
N SER A 26 12.86 5.79 8.31
CA SER A 26 13.61 6.71 9.19
C SER A 26 12.73 7.43 10.20
N PHE A 27 11.49 7.77 9.85
CA PHE A 27 10.62 8.55 10.72
C PHE A 27 9.55 7.69 11.36
N ILE A 28 8.83 6.90 10.56
CA ILE A 28 7.67 6.16 11.06
C ILE A 28 8.11 5.08 12.05
N SER A 29 9.16 4.32 11.72
CA SER A 29 9.69 3.26 12.60
C SER A 29 10.11 3.73 14.01
N LEU A 30 10.45 5.02 14.18
CA LEU A 30 10.88 5.61 15.45
C LEU A 30 9.74 6.18 16.30
N LEU A 31 8.51 6.24 15.77
CA LEU A 31 7.39 6.76 16.54
C LEU A 31 6.99 5.79 17.67
N PRO A 32 6.40 6.27 18.77
CA PRO A 32 5.86 5.38 19.79
C PRO A 32 4.66 4.61 19.24
N ALA A 33 4.45 3.38 19.75
CA ALA A 33 3.23 2.64 19.46
C ALA A 33 1.98 3.45 19.84
N PRO A 34 0.92 3.45 19.01
CA PRO A 34 0.70 2.59 17.83
C PRO A 34 1.20 3.17 16.48
N PHE A 35 1.87 4.32 16.48
CA PHE A 35 2.18 5.06 15.24
C PHE A 35 3.34 4.47 14.43
N ASN A 36 4.20 3.66 15.04
CA ASN A 36 5.29 2.94 14.36
C ASN A 36 4.85 1.84 13.38
N HIS A 37 3.59 1.42 13.44
CA HIS A 37 3.04 0.40 12.52
C HIS A 37 2.31 1.02 11.32
N PHE A 38 2.29 2.35 11.24
CA PHE A 38 1.73 3.04 10.10
C PHE A 38 2.57 2.78 8.84
N SER A 39 1.91 2.55 7.71
CA SER A 39 2.58 2.51 6.40
C SER A 39 2.04 3.65 5.57
N LEU A 40 2.87 4.64 5.27
CA LEU A 40 2.49 5.75 4.39
C LEU A 40 2.42 5.29 2.94
N PHE A 41 3.20 4.25 2.61
CA PHE A 41 3.26 3.69 1.28
C PHE A 41 1.93 3.09 0.79
N LEU A 42 1.31 2.20 1.59
CA LEU A 42 0.06 1.50 1.23
C LEU A 42 -1.09 2.45 0.77
N PRO A 43 -1.45 3.50 1.52
CA PRO A 43 -2.51 4.41 1.08
C PRO A 43 -2.10 5.17 -0.20
N VAL A 44 -0.82 5.48 -0.40
CA VAL A 44 -0.34 6.12 -1.64
C VAL A 44 -0.54 5.20 -2.84
N ILE A 45 -0.13 3.93 -2.77
CA ILE A 45 -0.27 3.02 -3.90
C ILE A 45 -1.73 2.65 -4.18
N PHE A 46 -2.57 2.48 -3.17
CA PHE A 46 -4.01 2.26 -3.39
C PHE A 46 -4.66 3.49 -4.03
N PHE A 47 -4.32 4.69 -3.56
CA PHE A 47 -4.78 5.92 -4.19
C PHE A 47 -4.36 6.01 -5.67
N ILE A 48 -3.08 5.76 -5.97
CA ILE A 48 -2.57 5.76 -7.35
C ILE A 48 -3.29 4.70 -8.19
N SER A 49 -3.52 3.51 -7.63
CA SER A 49 -4.19 2.40 -8.34
C SER A 49 -5.62 2.78 -8.76
N ILE A 50 -6.38 3.35 -7.82
CA ILE A 50 -7.80 3.65 -8.00
C ILE A 50 -7.98 4.93 -8.83
N VAL A 51 -7.24 6.00 -8.52
CA VAL A 51 -7.48 7.34 -9.07
C VAL A 51 -6.63 7.62 -10.30
N VAL A 52 -5.34 7.26 -10.27
CA VAL A 52 -4.37 7.70 -11.29
C VAL A 52 -4.17 6.64 -12.39
N SER A 53 -3.60 5.49 -12.05
CA SER A 53 -3.32 4.40 -13.00
C SER A 53 -2.90 3.12 -12.27
N TYR A 54 -3.67 2.05 -12.47
CA TYR A 54 -3.35 0.71 -12.01
C TYR A 54 -1.94 0.24 -12.44
N ARG A 55 -1.57 0.45 -13.71
CA ARG A 55 -0.24 0.06 -14.21
C ARG A 55 0.90 0.76 -13.48
N GLN A 56 0.72 2.05 -13.14
CA GLN A 56 1.75 2.78 -12.38
C GLN A 56 1.82 2.27 -10.94
N ALA A 57 0.67 2.01 -10.31
CA ALA A 57 0.62 1.45 -8.97
C ALA A 57 1.29 0.07 -8.88
N LEU A 58 1.15 -0.80 -9.90
CA LEU A 58 1.85 -2.09 -9.93
C LEU A 58 3.37 -1.94 -9.94
N TRP A 59 3.90 -1.06 -10.79
CA TRP A 59 5.35 -0.83 -10.86
C TRP A 59 5.89 -0.20 -9.57
N LEU A 60 5.19 0.78 -9.02
CA LEU A 60 5.54 1.39 -7.74
C LEU A 60 5.47 0.38 -6.59
N GLY A 61 4.37 -0.36 -6.52
CA GLY A 61 4.12 -1.46 -5.58
C GLY A 61 5.24 -2.49 -5.56
N PHE A 62 5.65 -2.93 -6.75
CA PHE A 62 6.72 -3.92 -6.90
C PHE A 62 8.08 -3.38 -6.45
N LEU A 63 8.47 -2.20 -6.95
CA LEU A 63 9.78 -1.59 -6.66
C LEU A 63 9.92 -1.23 -5.19
N GLU A 64 8.92 -0.60 -4.60
CA GLU A 64 8.94 -0.31 -3.17
C GLU A 64 8.96 -1.60 -2.35
N GLY A 65 8.14 -2.59 -2.72
CA GLY A 65 8.14 -3.86 -2.01
C GLY A 65 9.53 -4.51 -2.00
N ILE A 66 10.30 -4.38 -3.09
CA ILE A 66 11.69 -4.86 -3.14
C ILE A 66 12.55 -4.09 -2.13
N ILE A 67 12.44 -2.77 -2.08
CA ILE A 67 13.18 -1.93 -1.15
C ILE A 67 12.81 -2.31 0.29
N LEU A 68 11.53 -2.37 0.63
CA LEU A 68 11.05 -2.74 1.96
C LEU A 68 11.51 -4.14 2.36
N ASN A 69 11.54 -5.10 1.43
CA ASN A 69 12.05 -6.44 1.71
C ASN A 69 13.52 -6.43 2.18
N ILE A 70 14.36 -5.49 1.70
CA ILE A 70 15.77 -5.37 2.13
C ILE A 70 15.87 -5.01 3.61
N PHE A 71 14.89 -4.27 4.13
CA PHE A 71 14.83 -3.82 5.52
C PHE A 71 13.88 -4.66 6.39
N SER A 72 13.26 -5.71 5.83
CA SER A 72 12.27 -6.51 6.55
C SER A 72 12.86 -7.83 7.05
N VAL A 73 12.29 -8.33 8.14
CA VAL A 73 12.57 -9.68 8.67
C VAL A 73 11.82 -10.77 7.89
N PHE A 74 10.90 -10.40 7.00
CA PHE A 74 10.13 -11.36 6.23
C PHE A 74 10.98 -11.97 5.10
N PRO A 75 10.66 -13.19 4.64
CA PRO A 75 11.30 -13.78 3.46
C PRO A 75 11.27 -12.83 2.26
N PHE A 76 12.41 -12.70 1.59
CA PHE A 76 12.55 -11.77 0.47
C PHE A 76 11.48 -12.03 -0.60
N GLY A 77 10.80 -10.97 -1.04
CA GLY A 77 9.72 -11.02 -2.02
C GLY A 77 8.32 -11.12 -1.42
N SER A 78 8.17 -11.47 -0.15
CA SER A 78 6.86 -11.60 0.52
C SER A 78 6.05 -10.28 0.51
N ILE A 79 6.71 -9.16 0.80
CA ILE A 79 6.07 -7.83 0.82
C ILE A 79 5.62 -7.43 -0.60
N SER A 80 6.53 -7.51 -1.59
CA SER A 80 6.24 -7.23 -3.00
C SER A 80 5.07 -8.07 -3.54
N LEU A 81 5.08 -9.38 -3.28
CA LEU A 81 4.01 -10.27 -3.73
C LEU A 81 2.68 -9.90 -3.08
N SER A 82 2.67 -9.65 -1.77
CA SER A 82 1.46 -9.26 -1.02
C SER A 82 0.88 -7.95 -1.56
N ILE A 83 1.72 -6.95 -1.86
CA ILE A 83 1.29 -5.69 -2.46
C ILE A 83 0.70 -5.92 -3.85
N ILE A 84 1.38 -6.67 -4.72
CA ILE A 84 0.90 -6.93 -6.08
C ILE A 84 -0.45 -7.63 -6.05
N ILE A 85 -0.58 -8.71 -5.27
CA ILE A 85 -1.86 -9.45 -5.15
C ILE A 85 -2.96 -8.52 -4.67
N SER A 86 -2.67 -7.67 -3.67
CA SER A 86 -3.64 -6.70 -3.16
C SER A 86 -4.07 -5.70 -4.23
N LEU A 87 -3.12 -5.16 -5.01
CA LEU A 87 -3.43 -4.25 -6.12
C LEU A 87 -4.25 -4.92 -7.21
N VAL A 88 -3.94 -6.16 -7.55
CA VAL A 88 -4.70 -6.96 -8.53
C VAL A 88 -6.14 -7.14 -8.06
N VAL A 89 -6.34 -7.54 -6.80
CA VAL A 89 -7.68 -7.74 -6.24
C VAL A 89 -8.43 -6.41 -6.12
N VAL A 90 -7.79 -5.34 -5.65
CA VAL A 90 -8.40 -4.00 -5.60
C VAL A 90 -8.84 -3.54 -6.98
N ASN A 91 -8.01 -3.71 -8.00
CA ASN A 91 -8.37 -3.33 -9.37
C ASN A 91 -9.47 -4.23 -9.93
N PHE A 92 -9.48 -5.53 -9.62
CA PHE A 92 -10.58 -6.41 -9.96
C PHE A 92 -11.89 -5.95 -9.31
N LEU A 93 -11.89 -5.63 -8.02
CA LEU A 93 -13.06 -5.13 -7.30
C LEU A 93 -13.54 -3.79 -7.86
N LEU A 94 -12.61 -2.87 -8.13
CA LEU A 94 -12.92 -1.57 -8.73
C LEU A 94 -13.66 -1.75 -10.07
N ASN A 95 -13.15 -2.58 -10.97
CA ASN A 95 -13.72 -2.70 -12.32
C ASN A 95 -15.01 -3.53 -12.39
N ASN A 96 -15.26 -4.44 -11.42
CA ASN A 96 -16.42 -5.33 -11.46
C ASN A 96 -17.54 -4.93 -10.48
N PHE A 97 -17.22 -4.30 -9.35
CA PHE A 97 -18.20 -4.01 -8.29
C PHE A 97 -18.41 -2.52 -8.06
N PHE A 98 -17.38 -1.68 -8.23
CA PHE A 98 -17.49 -0.24 -8.00
C PHE A 98 -17.61 0.51 -9.33
N THR A 99 -18.86 0.73 -9.75
CA THR A 99 -19.18 1.47 -10.99
C THR A 99 -18.71 2.92 -10.98
N ASN A 100 -18.61 3.54 -9.80
CA ASN A 100 -18.15 4.93 -9.65
C ASN A 100 -16.89 5.01 -8.79
N LYS A 101 -15.92 5.78 -9.27
CA LYS A 101 -14.81 6.25 -8.42
C LYS A 101 -15.39 7.33 -7.52
N SER A 102 -15.82 6.98 -6.32
CA SER A 102 -16.27 7.91 -5.28
C SER A 102 -15.34 7.84 -4.07
N LEU A 103 -15.44 8.81 -3.16
CA LEU A 103 -14.73 8.74 -1.87
C LEU A 103 -15.04 7.41 -1.14
N TYR A 104 -16.31 6.97 -1.19
CA TYR A 104 -16.75 5.72 -0.58
C TYR A 104 -16.06 4.51 -1.19
N SER A 105 -15.99 4.43 -2.53
CA SER A 105 -15.26 3.36 -3.22
C SER A 105 -13.79 3.37 -2.83
N LEU A 106 -13.17 4.56 -2.78
CA LEU A 106 -11.76 4.71 -2.41
C LEU A 106 -11.47 4.25 -0.97
N ILE A 107 -12.33 4.60 -0.02
CA ILE A 107 -12.20 4.17 1.38
C ILE A 107 -12.39 2.65 1.49
N ILE A 108 -13.46 2.10 0.91
CA ILE A 108 -13.76 0.67 1.00
C ILE A 108 -12.66 -0.16 0.34
N LEU A 109 -12.24 0.22 -0.87
CA LEU A 109 -11.16 -0.46 -1.59
C LEU A 109 -9.80 -0.31 -0.90
N GLY A 110 -9.54 0.81 -0.26
CA GLY A 110 -8.34 1.02 0.55
C GLY A 110 -8.28 0.10 1.76
N ILE A 111 -9.40 -0.02 2.50
CA ILE A 111 -9.53 -0.96 3.63
C ILE A 111 -9.36 -2.40 3.14
N LEU A 112 -10.12 -2.80 2.11
CA LEU A 112 -10.04 -4.15 1.57
C LEU A 112 -8.63 -4.46 1.05
N GLY A 113 -8.00 -3.52 0.34
CA GLY A 113 -6.63 -3.66 -0.13
C GLY A 113 -5.65 -3.91 1.01
N ASN A 114 -5.76 -3.17 2.12
CA ASN A 114 -4.91 -3.39 3.28
C ASN A 114 -5.18 -4.72 3.98
N LEU A 115 -6.46 -5.11 4.12
CA LEU A 115 -6.83 -6.41 4.68
C LEU A 115 -6.29 -7.58 3.84
N ILE A 116 -6.38 -7.48 2.51
CA ILE A 116 -5.81 -8.47 1.59
C ILE A 116 -4.30 -8.51 1.72
N TYR A 117 -3.63 -7.36 1.84
CA TYR A 117 -2.18 -7.28 2.04
C TYR A 117 -1.76 -8.01 3.33
N LEU A 118 -2.41 -7.71 4.45
CA LEU A 118 -2.13 -8.35 5.74
C LEU A 118 -2.44 -9.85 5.71
N PHE A 119 -3.57 -10.23 5.11
CA PHE A 119 -3.94 -11.63 4.92
C PHE A 119 -2.86 -12.37 4.12
N ASN A 120 -2.36 -11.79 3.03
CA ASN A 120 -1.30 -12.38 2.23
C ASN A 120 0.01 -12.54 3.02
N LEU A 121 0.40 -11.55 3.83
CA LEU A 121 1.59 -11.67 4.67
C LEU A 121 1.46 -12.80 5.71
N ILE A 122 0.31 -12.92 6.36
CA ILE A 122 0.02 -13.99 7.32
C ILE A 122 0.03 -15.35 6.62
N LEU A 123 -0.62 -15.43 5.45
CA LEU A 123 -0.65 -16.65 4.64
C LEU A 123 0.74 -17.08 4.20
N ILE A 124 1.58 -16.14 3.75
CA ILE A 124 2.98 -16.43 3.38
C ILE A 124 3.75 -16.92 4.60
N LYS A 125 3.67 -16.21 5.74
CA LYS A 125 4.30 -16.67 6.99
C LYS A 125 3.88 -18.09 7.36
N PHE A 126 2.58 -18.39 7.26
CA PHE A 126 2.04 -19.71 7.55
C PHE A 126 2.58 -20.79 6.59
N ILE A 127 2.66 -20.50 5.28
CA ILE A 127 3.26 -21.42 4.31
C ILE A 127 4.72 -21.68 4.67
N PHE A 128 5.51 -20.63 4.92
CA PHE A 128 6.92 -20.76 5.28
C PHE A 128 7.14 -21.59 6.55
N PHE A 129 6.27 -21.41 7.55
CA PHE A 129 6.23 -22.25 8.75
C PHE A 129 5.99 -23.73 8.43
N LEU A 130 5.03 -24.06 7.56
CA LEU A 130 4.77 -25.45 7.16
C LEU A 130 5.97 -26.13 6.48
N PHE A 131 6.81 -25.36 5.79
CA PHE A 131 8.05 -25.86 5.16
C PHE A 131 9.26 -25.83 6.10
N GLY A 132 9.11 -25.39 7.36
CA GLY A 132 10.21 -25.24 8.31
C GLY A 132 11.23 -24.17 7.89
N ILE A 133 10.81 -23.20 7.08
CA ILE A 133 11.66 -22.11 6.57
C ILE A 133 11.30 -20.83 7.35
N GLY A 134 12.16 -20.42 8.27
CA GLY A 134 11.92 -19.25 9.14
C GLY A 134 11.55 -19.63 10.57
N GLY A 135 11.56 -18.64 11.48
CA GLY A 135 11.33 -18.86 12.92
C GLY A 135 9.96 -19.49 13.26
N ASN A 136 9.92 -20.21 14.36
CA ASN A 136 8.88 -21.19 14.69
C ASN A 136 7.54 -20.63 15.21
N ASP A 137 7.33 -19.32 15.25
CA ASP A 137 6.20 -18.74 16.00
C ASP A 137 5.17 -18.04 15.10
N VAL A 138 4.28 -18.86 14.51
CA VAL A 138 3.02 -18.38 13.88
C VAL A 138 2.08 -17.77 14.95
N SER A 139 2.23 -18.19 16.21
CA SER A 139 1.45 -17.70 17.36
C SER A 139 1.57 -16.19 17.55
N GLU A 140 2.74 -15.59 17.28
CA GLU A 140 2.94 -14.15 17.35
C GLU A 140 2.12 -13.39 16.31
N ALA A 141 1.98 -13.95 15.09
CA ALA A 141 1.24 -13.33 13.99
C ALA A 141 -0.27 -13.27 14.24
N LEU A 142 -0.81 -14.13 15.10
CA LEU A 142 -2.22 -14.16 15.50
C LEU A 142 -2.46 -13.59 16.90
N SER A 143 -1.44 -12.99 17.50
CA SER A 143 -1.58 -12.42 18.84
C SER A 143 -2.61 -11.28 18.85
N PRO A 144 -3.38 -11.10 19.95
CA PRO A 144 -4.32 -9.99 20.08
C PRO A 144 -3.66 -8.61 19.90
N PHE A 145 -2.37 -8.52 20.21
CA PHE A 145 -1.55 -7.32 20.02
C PHE A 145 -1.41 -6.96 18.54
N VAL A 146 -1.00 -7.91 17.69
CA VAL A 146 -0.89 -7.70 16.23
C VAL A 146 -2.24 -7.35 15.58
N LEU A 147 -3.33 -7.96 16.07
CA LEU A 147 -4.68 -7.61 15.61
C LEU A 147 -5.05 -6.17 15.97
N SER A 148 -4.70 -5.71 17.17
CA SER A 148 -4.95 -4.32 17.59
C SER A 148 -4.13 -3.30 16.79
N GLU A 149 -2.89 -3.63 16.44
CA GLU A 149 -2.03 -2.80 15.59
C GLU A 149 -2.59 -2.69 14.17
N SER A 150 -3.13 -3.79 13.62
CA SER A 150 -3.78 -3.80 12.32
C SER A 150 -4.98 -2.83 12.25
N LEU A 151 -5.75 -2.71 13.33
CA LEU A 151 -6.88 -1.76 13.38
C LEU A 151 -6.39 -0.31 13.31
N TRP A 152 -5.34 0.03 14.05
CA TRP A 152 -4.73 1.36 13.98
C TRP A 152 -4.18 1.66 12.59
N GLN A 153 -3.46 0.70 11.99
CA GLN A 153 -2.94 0.84 10.63
C GLN A 153 -4.06 1.11 9.62
N ASN A 154 -5.18 0.40 9.71
CA ASN A 154 -6.36 0.64 8.88
C ASN A 154 -6.94 2.04 9.08
N ALA A 155 -7.08 2.49 10.34
CA ALA A 155 -7.60 3.82 10.65
C ALA A 155 -6.72 4.93 10.04
N PHE A 156 -5.40 4.83 10.15
CA PHE A 156 -4.48 5.77 9.53
C PHE A 156 -4.51 5.71 8.00
N ASN A 157 -4.59 4.51 7.41
CA ASN A 157 -4.72 4.37 5.97
C ASN A 157 -5.98 5.06 5.44
N ILE A 158 -7.12 4.91 6.14
CA ILE A 158 -8.36 5.62 5.80
C ILE A 158 -8.16 7.12 5.88
N LEU A 159 -7.57 7.62 6.97
CA LEU A 159 -7.33 9.05 7.17
C LEU A 159 -6.46 9.62 6.03
N MET A 160 -5.39 8.92 5.67
CA MET A 160 -4.50 9.31 4.57
C MET A 160 -5.19 9.28 3.22
N LEU A 161 -6.00 8.27 2.94
CA LEU A 161 -6.78 8.18 1.71
C LEU A 161 -7.80 9.33 1.58
N ILE A 162 -8.46 9.69 2.68
CA ILE A 162 -9.35 10.86 2.75
C ILE A 162 -8.56 12.14 2.48
N LEU A 163 -7.40 12.30 3.12
CA LEU A 163 -6.52 13.46 2.94
C LEU A 163 -6.03 13.57 1.48
N PHE A 164 -5.58 12.48 0.86
CA PHE A 164 -5.18 12.45 -0.54
C PHE A 164 -6.33 12.79 -1.47
N PHE A 165 -7.53 12.29 -1.19
CA PHE A 165 -8.73 12.64 -1.94
C PHE A 165 -9.01 14.15 -1.91
N TYR A 166 -8.99 14.78 -0.72
CA TYR A 166 -9.24 16.21 -0.60
C TYR A 166 -8.15 17.07 -1.24
N ILE A 167 -6.87 16.69 -1.07
CA ILE A 167 -5.76 17.38 -1.75
C ILE A 167 -5.94 17.26 -3.27
N PHE A 168 -6.19 16.06 -3.78
CA PHE A 168 -6.37 15.84 -5.21
C PHE A 168 -7.56 16.64 -5.76
N ASN A 169 -8.68 16.68 -5.04
CA ASN A 169 -9.87 17.45 -5.43
C ASN A 169 -9.63 18.97 -5.38
N PHE A 170 -8.91 19.47 -4.38
CA PHE A 170 -8.60 20.90 -4.24
C PHE A 170 -7.73 21.41 -5.40
N TRP A 171 -6.74 20.62 -5.82
CA TRP A 171 -5.84 20.96 -6.92
C TRP A 171 -6.49 20.64 -8.28
N GLY A 172 -7.38 19.65 -8.31
CA GLY A 172 -8.05 19.12 -9.48
C GLY A 172 -9.39 19.76 -9.83
N LYS A 173 -9.61 21.08 -9.57
CA LYS A 173 -10.87 21.84 -9.76
C LYS A 173 -11.63 21.64 -11.10
N LYS A 174 -11.10 20.89 -12.07
CA LYS A 174 -11.71 20.50 -13.36
C LYS A 174 -12.15 19.03 -13.47
N ILE A 175 -11.96 18.18 -12.45
CA ILE A 175 -12.23 16.72 -12.52
C ILE A 175 -13.62 16.33 -11.94
N LYS A 176 -14.52 17.30 -11.78
CA LYS A 176 -15.91 17.06 -11.31
C LYS A 176 -16.68 15.99 -12.10
N ALA A 177 -16.22 15.58 -13.27
CA ALA A 177 -16.82 14.54 -14.10
C ALA A 177 -16.46 13.09 -13.74
N LEU A 178 -15.44 12.83 -12.89
CA LEU A 178 -15.02 11.46 -12.52
C LEU A 178 -15.61 10.94 -11.20
N PHE A 179 -16.21 11.83 -10.40
CA PHE A 179 -16.78 11.54 -9.09
C PHE A 179 -18.23 12.03 -9.09
N LEU A 180 -19.15 11.17 -9.55
CA LEU A 180 -20.60 11.35 -9.43
C LEU A 180 -21.10 10.70 -8.14
#